data_AF-A0AAJ2EZ66-F1
#
_entry.id   AF-A0AAJ2EZ66-F1
#
_cell.length_a   1.000
_cell.length_b   1.000
_cell.length_c   1.000
_cell.angle_alpha   90.00
_cell.angle_beta   90.00
_cell.angle_gamma   90.00
#
_symmetry.space_group_name_H-M   'P 1'
#
loop_
_entity.id
_entity.type
_entity.pdbx_description
1 polymer ?
#
loop_
_entity_poly.entity_id
_entity_poly.type
_entity_poly.pdbx_seq_one_letter_code
_entity_poly.pdbx_strand_id
1 'polypeptide(L)'
;MRYLLTSSVTLFLSSPVLAEDTTLAQATNAVRPAVEAATNHTQKSILQTWAGGKGPLADGAKRVLASIEHQERIDNRGPRRSMRECIKPNSVIDDDVKECMDGLREKGW
;
A
#
# COMPACT_ATOMS: atom_id res chain seq x y z
N MET A 1 -5.34 62.20 13.59
CA MET A 1 -4.74 60.94 14.11
C MET A 1 -5.88 59.98 14.42
N ARG A 2 -5.70 58.71 14.04
CA ARG A 2 -6.45 57.50 14.47
C ARG A 2 -7.52 56.91 13.51
N TYR A 3 -6.98 56.04 12.66
CA TYR A 3 -7.37 54.65 12.39
C TYR A 3 -8.66 54.34 11.61
N LEU A 4 -8.40 54.01 10.34
CA LEU A 4 -9.14 53.10 9.46
C LEU A 4 -9.69 51.90 10.23
N LEU A 5 -11.00 51.73 10.27
CA LEU A 5 -11.62 50.47 10.66
C LEU A 5 -12.07 49.74 9.40
N THR A 6 -11.33 48.65 9.20
CA THR A 6 -11.29 47.73 8.09
C THR A 6 -12.59 46.96 7.89
N SER A 7 -12.90 46.79 6.61
CA SER A 7 -13.82 45.82 6.02
C SER A 7 -13.84 44.48 6.76
N SER A 8 -15.04 44.02 7.12
CA SER A 8 -15.31 42.67 7.61
C SER A 8 -16.40 42.07 6.72
N VAL A 9 -15.98 41.44 5.63
CA VAL A 9 -16.84 40.56 4.83
C VAL A 9 -16.74 39.18 5.47
N THR A 10 -17.74 38.81 6.26
CA THR A 10 -17.90 37.46 6.81
C THR A 10 -18.33 36.52 5.69
N LEU A 11 -17.37 35.75 5.18
CA LEU A 11 -17.59 34.69 4.20
C LEU A 11 -18.25 33.51 4.91
N PHE A 12 -19.57 33.36 4.75
CA PHE A 12 -20.29 32.15 5.15
C PHE A 12 -19.85 30.98 4.25
N LEU A 13 -18.83 30.25 4.68
CA LEU A 13 -18.51 28.92 4.17
C LEU A 13 -19.61 27.97 4.65
N SER A 14 -20.65 27.80 3.82
CA SER A 14 -21.60 26.71 3.99
C SER A 14 -20.90 25.40 3.64
N SER A 15 -20.35 24.73 4.65
CA SER A 15 -19.91 23.34 4.51
C SER A 15 -21.13 22.48 4.20
N PRO A 16 -21.11 21.63 3.16
CA PRO A 16 -22.04 20.51 3.11
C PRO A 16 -21.63 19.56 4.23
N VAL A 17 -22.43 19.54 5.31
CA VAL A 17 -22.51 18.37 6.18
C VAL A 17 -22.92 17.23 5.26
N LEU A 18 -21.98 16.31 4.97
CA LEU A 18 -22.27 15.05 4.31
C LEU A 18 -23.20 14.27 5.24
N ALA A 19 -24.51 14.47 5.04
CA ALA A 19 -25.52 13.54 5.51
C ALA A 19 -25.35 12.27 4.68
N GLU A 20 -24.76 11.26 5.32
CA GLU A 20 -24.85 9.87 4.91
C GLU A 20 -26.34 9.54 4.75
N ASP A 21 -26.80 9.13 3.55
CA ASP A 21 -27.92 8.20 3.43
C ASP A 21 -28.05 7.55 2.03
N THR A 22 -27.65 6.27 2.04
CA THR A 22 -28.22 5.08 1.38
C THR A 22 -28.26 4.90 -0.14
N THR A 23 -28.26 5.90 -1.02
CA THR A 23 -28.23 5.64 -2.49
C THR A 23 -26.86 5.85 -3.12
N LEU A 24 -26.20 6.97 -2.80
CA LEU A 24 -24.82 7.23 -3.20
C LEU A 24 -23.88 6.19 -2.56
N ALA A 25 -24.08 5.84 -1.29
CA ALA A 25 -23.27 4.85 -0.58
C ALA A 25 -23.44 3.42 -1.17
N GLN A 26 -24.65 3.08 -1.63
CA GLN A 26 -24.92 1.79 -2.26
C GLN A 26 -24.41 1.74 -3.71
N ALA A 27 -24.55 2.85 -4.45
CA ALA A 27 -23.96 3.03 -5.77
C ALA A 27 -22.43 3.06 -5.74
N THR A 28 -21.83 3.73 -4.75
CA THR A 28 -20.38 3.70 -4.54
C THR A 28 -19.94 2.30 -4.15
N ASN A 29 -20.62 1.56 -3.27
CA ASN A 29 -20.26 0.16 -2.98
C ASN A 29 -20.32 -0.76 -4.21
N ALA A 30 -21.25 -0.53 -5.14
CA ALA A 30 -21.36 -1.30 -6.37
C ALA A 30 -20.26 -0.98 -7.40
N VAL A 31 -19.82 0.28 -7.46
CA VAL A 31 -18.77 0.73 -8.39
C VAL A 31 -17.38 0.75 -7.72
N ARG A 32 -17.32 0.58 -6.40
CA ARG A 32 -16.12 0.59 -5.56
C ARG A 32 -15.00 -0.28 -6.10
N PRO A 33 -15.17 -1.56 -6.46
CA PRO A 33 -14.06 -2.37 -6.95
C PRO A 33 -13.47 -1.84 -8.27
N ALA A 34 -14.31 -1.27 -9.15
CA ALA A 34 -13.86 -0.69 -10.41
C ALA A 34 -13.16 0.67 -10.20
N VAL A 35 -13.68 1.49 -9.27
CA VAL A 35 -13.04 2.75 -8.86
C VAL A 35 -11.72 2.46 -8.16
N GLU A 36 -11.66 1.51 -7.23
CA GLU A 36 -10.44 1.09 -6.52
C GLU A 36 -9.36 0.64 -7.50
N ALA A 37 -9.70 -0.18 -8.50
CA ALA A 37 -8.76 -0.60 -9.53
C ALA A 37 -8.22 0.59 -10.36
N ALA A 38 -9.10 1.51 -10.78
CA ALA A 38 -8.70 2.69 -11.54
C ALA A 38 -7.89 3.70 -10.70
N THR A 39 -8.25 3.87 -9.42
CA THR A 39 -7.54 4.74 -8.48
C THR A 39 -6.18 4.16 -8.13
N ASN A 40 -6.03 2.84 -8.02
CA ASN A 40 -4.75 2.22 -7.70
C ASN A 40 -3.69 2.49 -8.78
N HIS A 41 -4.05 2.36 -10.06
CA HIS A 41 -3.14 2.69 -11.16
C HIS A 41 -2.77 4.17 -11.20
N THR A 42 -3.75 5.04 -10.98
CA THR A 42 -3.54 6.49 -10.99
C THR A 42 -2.69 6.93 -9.80
N GLN A 43 -2.97 6.41 -8.62
CA GLN A 43 -2.22 6.65 -7.39
C GLN A 43 -0.77 6.19 -7.51
N LYS A 44 -0.53 4.98 -8.04
CA LYS A 44 0.83 4.48 -8.27
C LYS A 44 1.62 5.39 -9.22
N SER A 45 0.98 5.86 -10.29
CA SER A 45 1.60 6.77 -11.27
C SER A 45 1.95 8.13 -10.67
N ILE A 46 1.08 8.68 -9.83
CA ILE A 46 1.33 9.93 -9.09
C ILE A 46 2.51 9.75 -8.12
N LEU A 47 2.51 8.66 -7.35
CA LEU A 47 3.60 8.36 -6.42
C LEU A 47 4.93 8.15 -7.16
N GLN A 48 4.93 7.49 -8.33
CA GLN A 48 6.12 7.33 -9.17
C GLN A 48 6.66 8.68 -9.63
N THR A 49 5.77 9.59 -10.04
CA THR A 49 6.13 10.95 -10.43
C THR A 49 6.78 11.70 -9.27
N TRP A 50 6.18 11.63 -8.07
CA TRP A 50 6.72 12.29 -6.88
C TRP A 50 8.03 11.66 -6.37
N ALA A 51 8.17 10.34 -6.51
CA ALA A 51 9.37 9.61 -6.14
C ALA A 51 10.61 9.99 -6.99
N GLY A 52 10.40 10.55 -8.20
CA GLY A 52 11.47 11.08 -9.05
C GLY A 52 12.10 12.40 -8.55
N GLY A 53 11.47 13.06 -7.57
CA GLY A 53 11.98 14.29 -6.97
C GLY A 53 13.05 14.08 -5.89
N LYS A 54 13.34 15.15 -5.13
CA LYS A 54 14.21 15.12 -3.94
C LYS A 54 13.49 15.70 -2.73
N GLY A 55 13.92 15.30 -1.54
CA GLY A 55 13.38 15.79 -0.27
C GLY A 55 12.25 14.92 0.30
N PRO A 56 11.62 15.36 1.41
CA PRO A 56 10.76 14.51 2.23
C PRO A 56 9.54 13.94 1.49
N LEU A 57 8.99 14.69 0.52
CA LEU A 57 7.87 14.22 -0.30
C LEU A 57 8.28 13.06 -1.21
N ALA A 58 9.44 13.15 -1.85
CA ALA A 58 9.97 12.10 -2.70
C ALA A 58 10.33 10.84 -1.89
N ASP A 59 10.90 11.02 -0.69
CA ASP A 59 11.22 9.91 0.20
C ASP A 59 9.96 9.23 0.74
N GLY A 60 8.93 10.01 1.07
CA GLY A 60 7.61 9.49 1.42
C GLY A 60 6.99 8.68 0.29
N ALA A 61 6.99 9.22 -0.94
CA ALA A 61 6.47 8.54 -2.11
C ALA A 61 7.20 7.20 -2.39
N LYS A 62 8.53 7.17 -2.27
CA LYS A 62 9.32 5.92 -2.40
C LYS A 62 8.94 4.86 -1.38
N ARG A 63 8.73 5.26 -0.11
CA ARG A 63 8.32 4.32 0.95
C ARG A 63 6.95 3.73 0.67
N VAL A 64 6.00 4.55 0.24
CA VAL A 64 4.66 4.08 -0.11
C VAL A 64 4.74 3.15 -1.34
N LEU A 65 5.48 3.50 -2.38
CA LEU A 65 5.68 2.61 -3.53
C LEU A 65 6.30 1.26 -3.13
N ALA A 66 7.29 1.26 -2.24
CA ALA A 66 7.91 0.03 -1.76
C ALA A 66 6.90 -0.87 -1.01
N SER A 67 5.98 -0.28 -0.22
CA SER A 67 4.91 -1.05 0.41
C SER A 67 3.91 -1.62 -0.60
N ILE A 68 3.55 -0.85 -1.62
CA ILE A 68 2.65 -1.30 -2.70
C ILE A 68 3.30 -2.45 -3.47
N GLU A 69 4.57 -2.33 -3.85
CA GLU A 69 5.31 -3.38 -4.55
C GLU A 69 5.49 -4.64 -3.69
N HIS A 70 5.71 -4.48 -2.38
CA HIS A 70 5.75 -5.60 -1.46
C HIS A 70 4.40 -6.35 -1.41
N GLN A 71 3.29 -5.60 -1.32
CA GLN A 71 1.96 -6.18 -1.31
C GLN A 71 1.63 -6.85 -2.65
N GLU A 72 1.96 -6.22 -3.79
CA GLU A 72 1.79 -6.83 -5.12
C GLU A 72 2.56 -8.15 -5.25
N ARG A 73 3.76 -8.28 -4.64
CA ARG A 73 4.49 -9.56 -4.60
C ARG A 73 3.83 -10.61 -3.73
N ILE A 74 3.13 -10.21 -2.68
CA ILE A 74 2.36 -11.12 -1.82
C ILE A 74 1.10 -11.57 -2.55
N ASP A 75 0.36 -10.64 -3.15
CA ASP A 75 -0.90 -10.89 -3.84
C ASP A 75 -0.70 -11.73 -5.11
N ASN A 76 0.38 -11.46 -5.84
CA ASN A 76 0.78 -12.23 -7.03
C ASN A 76 1.78 -13.35 -6.70
N ARG A 77 1.95 -13.72 -5.43
CA ARG A 77 2.80 -14.86 -5.06
C ARG A 77 2.18 -16.10 -5.68
N GLY A 78 2.96 -16.84 -6.46
CA GLY A 78 2.55 -18.14 -6.99
C GLY A 78 2.14 -19.11 -5.87
N PRO A 79 1.52 -20.25 -6.22
CA PRO A 79 1.03 -21.22 -5.24
C PRO A 79 2.09 -21.53 -4.18
N ARG A 80 1.74 -21.41 -2.89
CA ARG A 80 2.67 -21.83 -1.84
C ARG A 80 2.86 -23.34 -1.93
N ARG A 81 4.11 -23.73 -2.06
CA ARG A 81 4.54 -25.12 -2.08
C ARG A 81 5.02 -25.54 -0.70
N SER A 82 4.80 -26.79 -0.35
CA SER A 82 5.38 -27.35 0.88
C SER A 82 6.90 -27.39 0.75
N MET A 83 7.62 -27.38 1.87
CA MET A 83 9.07 -27.54 1.85
C MET A 83 9.48 -28.81 1.07
N ARG A 84 8.73 -29.90 1.21
CA ARG A 84 8.95 -31.16 0.48
C ARG A 84 8.94 -30.99 -1.04
N GLU A 85 8.09 -30.12 -1.57
CA GLU A 85 8.03 -29.83 -3.01
C GLU A 85 9.14 -28.89 -3.47
N CYS A 86 9.72 -28.11 -2.55
CA CYS A 86 10.79 -27.15 -2.83
C CYS A 86 12.20 -27.73 -2.64
N ILE A 87 12.36 -28.83 -1.89
CA ILE A 87 13.65 -29.49 -1.69
C ILE A 87 14.17 -29.96 -3.05
N LYS A 88 15.35 -29.47 -3.43
CA LYS A 88 16.01 -29.91 -4.65
C LYS A 88 16.57 -31.32 -4.42
N PRO A 89 16.38 -32.25 -5.37
CA PRO A 89 16.96 -33.58 -5.23
C PRO A 89 18.48 -33.51 -5.10
N ASN A 90 19.03 -34.24 -4.13
CA ASN A 90 20.45 -34.32 -3.81
C ASN A 90 21.09 -32.97 -3.39
N SER A 91 20.31 -32.08 -2.80
CA SER A 91 20.78 -30.80 -2.29
C SER A 91 21.14 -30.91 -0.81
N VAL A 92 22.44 -31.03 -0.53
CA VAL A 92 22.98 -31.10 0.84
C VAL A 92 22.48 -29.92 1.70
N ILE A 93 22.33 -28.74 1.11
CA ILE A 93 21.86 -27.55 1.83
C ILE A 93 20.38 -27.68 2.22
N ASP A 94 19.55 -28.17 1.30
CA ASP A 94 18.12 -28.34 1.59
C ASP A 94 17.89 -29.48 2.60
N ASP A 95 18.73 -30.52 2.53
CA ASP A 95 18.75 -31.63 3.49
C ASP A 95 19.19 -31.15 4.88
N ASP A 96 20.27 -30.37 4.99
CA ASP A 96 20.73 -29.78 6.26
C ASP A 96 19.66 -28.86 6.89
N VAL A 97 18.99 -28.03 6.07
CA VAL A 97 17.90 -27.17 6.54
C VAL A 97 16.71 -28.00 7.02
N LYS A 98 16.38 -29.08 6.31
CA LYS A 98 15.32 -30.02 6.72
C LYS A 98 15.66 -30.70 8.04
N GLU A 99 16.86 -31.28 8.16
CA GLU A 99 17.32 -31.93 9.40
C GLU A 99 17.30 -30.96 10.59
N CYS A 100 17.66 -29.69 10.35
CA CYS A 100 17.58 -28.65 11.37
C CYS A 100 16.13 -28.37 11.80
N MET A 101 15.20 -28.26 10.85
CA MET A 101 13.78 -28.05 11.15
C MET A 101 13.12 -29.24 11.84
N ASP A 102 13.57 -30.45 11.53
CA ASP A 102 13.12 -31.69 12.16
C ASP A 102 13.75 -31.90 13.55
N GLY A 103 14.66 -31.00 14.00
CA GLY A 103 15.34 -31.07 15.28
C GLY A 103 16.44 -32.15 15.36
N LEU A 104 16.83 -32.70 14.21
CA LEU A 104 17.86 -33.73 14.09
C LEU A 104 19.27 -33.14 14.02
N ARG A 105 19.39 -31.83 13.78
CA ARG A 105 20.66 -31.14 13.59
C ARG A 105 20.67 -29.74 14.20
N GLU A 106 21.78 -29.39 14.86
CA GLU A 106 22.03 -28.04 15.37
C GLU A 106 22.50 -27.08 14.26
N LYS A 107 22.18 -25.79 14.40
CA LYS A 107 22.62 -24.77 13.45
C LYS A 107 24.11 -24.50 13.62
N GLY A 108 24.88 -24.77 12.56
CA GLY A 108 26.33 -24.60 12.55
C GLY A 108 26.86 -23.48 11.66
N TRP A 109 25.98 -22.58 11.19
CA TRP A 109 26.28 -21.48 10.27
C TRP A 109 26.02 -20.10 10.91
#